data_AF-A0A167AHJ2-F1
#
_entry.id   AF-A0A167AHJ2-F1
#
_cell.length_a   1.000
_cell.length_b   1.000
_cell.length_c   1.000
_cell.angle_alpha   90.00
_cell.angle_beta   90.00
_cell.angle_gamma   90.00
#
_symmetry.space_group_name_H-M   'P 1'
#
loop_
_entity.id
_entity.type
_entity.pdbx_description
1 polymer ?
#
loop_
_entity_poly.entity_id
_entity_poly.type
_entity_poly.pdbx_seq_one_letter_code
_entity_poly.pdbx_strand_id
1 'polypeptide(L)'
;MDRPGGHRSCLSVQQVIEYYGARWKIESGFREIKQEIGSAQTQTRTPEAVTNHLNFCMMATSLTWVYGQHLEKARPRRYATRKRIEYAFADLRRSLARRLKDEGFGIRCLDSPKPPQKPLIARLLDLAA
;
A
#
# COMPACT_ATOMS: atom_id res chain seq x y z
N MET A 1 39.53 -15.21 -33.51
CA MET A 1 39.08 -14.33 -32.41
C MET A 1 37.58 -14.17 -32.54
N ASP A 2 36.81 -15.07 -31.95
CA ASP A 2 35.35 -14.97 -31.87
C ASP A 2 34.96 -14.14 -30.65
N ARG A 3 34.17 -13.08 -30.85
CA ARG A 3 33.55 -12.35 -29.74
C ARG A 3 32.39 -13.20 -29.21
N PRO A 4 32.27 -13.44 -27.89
CA PRO A 4 31.16 -14.19 -27.34
C PRO A 4 29.85 -13.43 -27.58
N GLY A 5 28.90 -14.11 -28.21
CA GLY A 5 27.60 -13.58 -28.58
C GLY A 5 26.87 -12.94 -27.40
N GLY A 6 26.50 -11.67 -27.57
CA GLY A 6 25.60 -10.99 -26.66
C GLY A 6 24.30 -11.78 -26.55
N HIS A 7 24.02 -12.29 -25.35
CA HIS A 7 22.78 -12.98 -25.04
C HIS A 7 21.65 -11.96 -25.19
N ARG A 8 20.89 -12.04 -26.29
CA ARG A 8 19.62 -11.32 -26.40
C ARG A 8 18.67 -11.91 -25.38
N SER A 9 18.48 -11.21 -24.26
CA SER A 9 17.49 -11.52 -23.23
C SER A 9 16.08 -11.28 -23.80
N CYS A 10 15.59 -12.22 -24.61
CA CYS A 10 14.20 -12.21 -25.04
C CYS A 10 13.33 -12.66 -23.86
N LEU A 11 12.30 -11.87 -23.52
CA LEU A 11 11.36 -12.23 -22.47
C LEU A 11 10.50 -13.41 -22.95
N SER A 12 10.25 -14.36 -22.05
CA SER A 12 9.25 -15.39 -22.30
C SER A 12 7.85 -14.78 -22.37
N VAL A 13 6.93 -15.44 -23.08
CA VAL A 13 5.52 -15.02 -23.17
C VAL A 13 4.89 -14.85 -21.78
N GLN A 14 5.25 -15.73 -20.83
CA GLN A 14 4.79 -15.64 -19.44
C GLN A 14 5.27 -14.35 -18.76
N GLN A 15 6.55 -14.00 -18.89
CA GLN A 15 7.09 -12.76 -18.33
C GLN A 15 6.48 -11.52 -18.96
N VAL A 16 6.20 -11.55 -20.28
CA VAL A 16 5.50 -10.44 -20.96
C VAL A 16 4.11 -10.24 -20.35
N ILE A 17 3.35 -11.32 -20.18
CA ILE A 17 2.00 -11.26 -19.58
C ILE A 17 2.07 -10.74 -18.14
N GLU A 18 3.03 -11.22 -17.36
CA GLU A 18 3.23 -10.81 -15.96
C GLU A 18 3.56 -9.32 -15.85
N TYR A 19 4.52 -8.82 -16.62
CA TYR A 19 4.91 -7.41 -16.59
C TYR A 19 3.80 -6.48 -17.07
N TYR A 20 3.07 -6.86 -18.13
CA TYR A 20 1.91 -6.08 -18.57
C TYR A 20 0.79 -6.08 -17.53
N GLY A 21 0.59 -7.19 -16.81
CA GLY A 21 -0.32 -7.25 -15.67
C GLY A 21 0.11 -6.35 -14.51
N ALA A 22 1.39 -6.37 -14.16
CA ALA A 22 1.97 -5.54 -13.10
C ALA A 22 1.84 -4.03 -13.38
N ARG A 23 1.98 -3.61 -14.65
CA ARG A 23 1.79 -2.21 -15.07
C ARG A 23 0.42 -1.66 -14.65
N TRP A 24 -0.64 -2.45 -14.82
CA TRP A 24 -2.00 -2.07 -14.43
C TRP A 24 -2.22 -1.99 -12.91
N LYS A 25 -1.41 -2.72 -12.12
CA LYS A 25 -1.40 -2.61 -10.65
C LYS A 25 -0.91 -1.23 -10.20
N ILE A 26 0.02 -0.62 -10.94
CA ILE A 26 0.51 0.74 -10.65
C ILE A 26 -0.61 1.77 -10.88
N GLU A 27 -1.29 1.70 -12.02
CA GLU A 27 -2.40 2.61 -12.35
C GLU A 27 -3.54 2.52 -11.32
N SER A 28 -3.93 1.30 -10.95
CA SER A 28 -4.95 1.09 -9.93
C SER A 28 -4.49 1.54 -8.53
N GLY A 29 -3.20 1.39 -8.20
CA GLY A 29 -2.62 1.94 -6.96
C GLY A 29 -2.73 3.47 -6.89
N PHE A 30 -2.38 4.18 -7.96
CA PHE A 30 -2.52 5.65 -8.00
C PHE A 30 -3.98 6.11 -7.97
N ARG A 31 -4.90 5.35 -8.58
CA ARG A 31 -6.33 5.63 -8.46
C ARG A 31 -6.77 5.55 -6.99
N GLU A 32 -6.35 4.51 -6.27
CA GLU A 32 -6.69 4.34 -4.87
C GLU A 32 -6.15 5.47 -3.99
N ILE A 33 -4.87 5.84 -4.16
CA ILE A 33 -4.23 6.95 -3.43
C ILE A 33 -5.05 8.23 -3.56
N LYS A 34 -5.47 8.56 -4.79
CA LYS A 34 -6.19 9.80 -5.08
C LYS A 34 -7.64 9.78 -4.61
N GLN A 35 -8.37 8.70 -4.93
CA GLN A 35 -9.83 8.65 -4.80
C GLN A 35 -10.30 8.08 -3.46
N GLU A 36 -9.61 7.06 -2.93
CA GLU A 36 -10.09 6.28 -1.80
C GLU A 36 -9.33 6.59 -0.51
N ILE A 37 -8.02 6.82 -0.60
CA ILE A 37 -7.19 7.25 0.53
C ILE A 37 -7.29 8.77 0.74
N GLY A 38 -7.61 9.51 -0.33
CA GLY A 38 -7.95 10.94 -0.24
C GLY A 38 -6.75 11.87 -0.39
N SER A 39 -5.67 11.46 -1.09
CA SER A 39 -4.54 12.36 -1.34
C SER A 39 -4.93 13.60 -2.14
N ALA A 40 -5.97 13.49 -2.98
CA ALA A 40 -6.48 14.59 -3.81
C ALA A 40 -7.48 15.50 -3.07
N GLN A 41 -7.92 15.11 -1.87
CA GLN A 41 -8.96 15.82 -1.11
C GLN A 41 -8.37 16.66 0.04
N THR A 42 -7.05 16.72 0.16
CA THR A 42 -6.40 17.53 1.20
C THR A 42 -6.66 19.01 0.98
N GLN A 43 -6.97 19.71 2.07
CA GLN A 43 -7.12 21.18 2.11
C GLN A 43 -6.00 21.85 2.92
N THR A 44 -4.87 21.16 3.07
CA THR A 44 -3.68 21.69 3.74
C THR A 44 -3.18 22.96 3.05
N ARG A 45 -2.87 24.00 3.83
CA ARG A 45 -2.52 25.34 3.33
C ARG A 45 -1.02 25.66 3.33
N THR A 46 -0.19 24.75 3.84
CA THR A 46 1.28 24.87 3.88
C THR A 46 1.93 23.78 3.02
N PRO A 47 3.05 24.08 2.33
CA PRO A 47 3.72 23.12 1.47
C PRO A 47 4.22 21.88 2.24
N GLU A 48 4.62 22.06 3.50
CA GLU A 48 5.06 20.98 4.39
C GLU A 48 3.90 20.03 4.69
N ALA A 49 2.72 20.57 5.02
CA ALA A 49 1.54 19.76 5.32
C ALA A 49 1.02 19.02 4.07
N VAL A 50 1.09 19.63 2.88
CA VAL A 50 0.78 18.95 1.61
C VAL A 50 1.70 17.75 1.40
N THR A 51 3.02 17.95 1.57
CA THR A 51 4.03 16.91 1.40
C THR A 51 3.82 15.78 2.41
N ASN A 52 3.58 16.12 3.67
CA ASN A 52 3.34 15.15 4.73
C ASN A 52 2.07 14.33 4.48
N HIS A 53 0.96 14.97 4.06
CA HIS A 53 -0.28 14.25 3.73
C HIS A 53 -0.07 13.24 2.61
N LEU A 54 0.62 13.64 1.54
CA LEU A 54 0.94 12.74 0.43
C LEU A 54 1.81 11.56 0.90
N ASN A 55 2.84 11.83 1.70
CA ASN A 55 3.71 10.81 2.27
C ASN A 55 2.93 9.81 3.14
N PHE A 56 1.99 10.29 3.95
CA PHE A 56 1.12 9.41 4.74
C PHE A 56 0.19 8.57 3.85
N CYS A 57 -0.36 9.14 2.77
CA CYS A 57 -1.17 8.39 1.81
C CYS A 57 -0.36 7.29 1.11
N MET A 58 0.87 7.60 0.69
CA MET A 58 1.79 6.64 0.09
C MET A 58 2.18 5.54 1.09
N MET A 59 2.48 5.90 2.33
CA MET A 59 2.80 4.94 3.39
C MET A 59 1.62 3.99 3.66
N ALA A 60 0.40 4.52 3.82
CA ALA A 60 -0.80 3.70 4.01
C ALA A 60 -1.01 2.72 2.84
N THR A 61 -0.69 3.16 1.61
CA THR A 61 -0.77 2.32 0.42
C THR A 61 0.25 1.18 0.48
N SER A 62 1.50 1.50 0.78
CA SER A 62 2.59 0.53 0.89
C SER A 62 2.33 -0.51 1.99
N LEU A 63 1.85 -0.07 3.17
CA LEU A 63 1.48 -0.97 4.27
C LEU A 63 0.35 -1.93 3.87
N THR A 64 -0.64 -1.45 3.12
CA THR A 64 -1.72 -2.31 2.60
C THR A 64 -1.17 -3.37 1.64
N TRP A 65 -0.17 -3.02 0.82
CA TRP A 65 0.48 -3.99 -0.08
C TRP A 65 1.31 -5.02 0.67
N VAL A 66 2.14 -4.59 1.62
CA VAL A 66 2.92 -5.48 2.49
C VAL A 66 1.98 -6.44 3.22
N TYR A 67 0.87 -5.94 3.77
CA TYR A 67 -0.16 -6.79 4.35
C TYR A 67 -0.68 -7.85 3.37
N GLY A 68 -0.97 -7.46 2.12
CA GLY A 68 -1.40 -8.40 1.08
C GLY A 68 -0.36 -9.47 0.74
N GLN A 69 0.93 -9.13 0.77
CA GLN A 69 2.02 -10.09 0.54
C GLN A 69 2.12 -11.16 1.65
N HIS A 70 1.72 -10.82 2.88
CA HIS A 70 1.68 -11.76 3.99
C HIS A 70 0.43 -12.67 4.00
N LEU A 71 -0.52 -12.49 3.08
CA LEU A 71 -1.70 -13.35 2.99
C LEU A 71 -1.44 -14.55 2.09
N GLU A 72 -1.48 -15.76 2.66
CA GLU A 72 -1.18 -17.04 1.99
C GLU A 72 -2.06 -17.34 0.74
N LYS A 73 -3.28 -16.81 0.67
CA LYS A 73 -4.22 -17.05 -0.47
C LYS A 73 -5.12 -15.86 -0.76
N ALA A 74 -5.16 -15.46 -2.05
CA ALA A 74 -6.12 -14.51 -2.59
C ALA A 74 -7.56 -14.86 -2.20
N ARG A 75 -8.13 -14.12 -1.25
CA ARG A 75 -9.54 -14.26 -0.87
C ARG A 75 -10.47 -13.97 -2.06
N PRO A 76 -11.66 -14.60 -2.13
CA PRO A 76 -12.61 -14.38 -3.22
C PRO A 76 -13.02 -12.90 -3.31
N ARG A 77 -12.98 -12.34 -4.52
CA ARG A 77 -13.40 -10.95 -4.78
C ARG A 77 -14.91 -10.79 -4.65
N ARG A 78 -15.36 -9.57 -4.31
CA ARG A 78 -16.79 -9.18 -4.32
C ARG A 78 -17.40 -9.21 -5.74
N TYR A 79 -16.58 -9.07 -6.78
CA TYR A 79 -16.95 -9.23 -8.20
C TYR A 79 -15.95 -10.17 -8.89
N ALA A 80 -16.20 -11.48 -8.81
CA ALA A 80 -15.29 -12.49 -9.32
C ALA A 80 -15.46 -12.68 -10.84
N THR A 81 -14.45 -12.31 -11.62
CA THR A 81 -14.23 -12.89 -12.96
C THR A 81 -13.42 -14.18 -12.83
N ARG A 82 -13.92 -15.25 -13.45
CA ARG A 82 -13.62 -16.69 -13.24
C ARG A 82 -12.15 -17.16 -13.28
N LYS A 83 -11.17 -16.28 -13.54
CA LYS A 83 -9.76 -16.67 -13.82
C LYS A 83 -8.65 -15.82 -13.18
N ARG A 84 -8.96 -14.79 -12.36
CA ARG A 84 -7.88 -13.99 -11.73
C ARG A 84 -7.60 -14.44 -10.31
N ILE A 85 -6.35 -14.85 -10.08
CA ILE A 85 -5.79 -15.32 -8.80
C ILE A 85 -5.21 -14.17 -7.96
N GLU A 86 -5.25 -12.93 -8.47
CA GLU A 86 -4.59 -11.77 -7.87
C GLU A 86 -5.58 -10.88 -7.10
N TYR A 87 -5.10 -10.28 -6.00
CA TYR A 87 -5.86 -9.32 -5.21
C TYR A 87 -6.06 -7.98 -5.94
N ALA A 88 -7.23 -7.37 -5.78
CA ALA A 88 -7.41 -5.95 -6.02
C ALA A 88 -7.02 -5.16 -4.75
N PHE A 89 -6.42 -3.99 -4.92
CA PHE A 89 -5.99 -3.15 -3.79
C PHE A 89 -7.14 -2.85 -2.82
N ALA A 90 -8.31 -2.45 -3.34
CA ALA A 90 -9.49 -2.15 -2.54
C ALA A 90 -9.94 -3.34 -1.66
N ASP A 91 -9.76 -4.58 -2.12
CA ASP A 91 -10.11 -5.77 -1.34
C ASP A 91 -9.12 -6.00 -0.19
N LEU A 92 -7.82 -5.75 -0.44
CA LEU A 92 -6.79 -5.78 0.62
C LEU A 92 -7.04 -4.70 1.66
N ARG A 93 -7.31 -3.46 1.23
CA ARG A 93 -7.63 -2.36 2.15
C ARG A 93 -8.84 -2.68 3.02
N ARG A 94 -9.93 -3.19 2.43
CA ARG A 94 -11.12 -3.61 3.20
C ARG A 94 -10.84 -4.80 4.12
N SER A 95 -9.97 -5.71 3.73
CA SER A 95 -9.55 -6.84 4.56
C SER A 95 -8.73 -6.35 5.76
N LEU A 96 -7.74 -5.50 5.51
CA LEU A 96 -6.90 -4.87 6.53
C LEU A 96 -7.74 -4.02 7.49
N ALA A 97 -8.62 -3.16 6.97
CA ALA A 97 -9.48 -2.33 7.78
C ALA A 97 -10.42 -3.15 8.69
N ARG A 98 -10.99 -4.25 8.17
CA ARG A 98 -11.78 -5.18 8.99
C ARG A 98 -10.94 -5.82 10.08
N ARG A 99 -9.76 -6.33 9.72
CA ARG A 99 -8.84 -6.93 10.68
C ARG A 99 -8.42 -5.96 11.79
N LEU A 100 -8.06 -4.73 11.44
CA LEU A 100 -7.73 -3.68 12.41
C LEU A 100 -8.91 -3.27 13.27
N LYS A 101 -10.14 -3.33 12.74
CA LYS A 101 -11.36 -3.08 13.50
C LYS A 101 -11.65 -4.19 14.51
N ASP A 102 -11.45 -5.45 14.11
CA ASP A 102 -11.82 -6.62 14.90
C ASP A 102 -10.71 -7.00 15.92
N GLU A 103 -9.44 -7.03 15.49
CA GLU A 103 -8.28 -7.42 16.31
C GLU A 103 -7.62 -6.21 17.02
N GLY A 104 -7.96 -4.98 16.61
CA GLY A 104 -7.21 -3.78 17.00
C GLY A 104 -5.82 -3.73 16.34
N PHE A 105 -4.99 -2.77 16.73
CA PHE A 105 -3.64 -2.63 16.18
C PHE A 105 -2.64 -3.68 16.69
N GLY A 106 -3.04 -4.63 17.55
CA GLY A 106 -2.13 -5.58 18.22
C GLY A 106 -1.12 -4.92 19.18
N ILE A 107 -0.88 -3.62 19.02
CA ILE A 107 -0.42 -2.70 20.05
C ILE A 107 -1.54 -2.69 21.08
N ARG A 108 -1.46 -3.59 22.07
CA ARG A 108 -1.91 -3.20 23.40
C ARG A 108 -1.23 -1.85 23.62
N CYS A 109 -2.00 -0.76 23.55
CA CYS A 109 -1.62 0.41 24.32
C CYS A 109 -1.52 -0.18 25.71
N LEU A 110 -0.29 -0.49 26.16
CA LEU A 110 -0.08 -0.94 27.53
C LEU A 110 -0.87 0.04 28.35
N ASP A 111 -1.81 -0.43 29.18
CA ASP A 111 -2.45 0.41 30.17
C ASP A 111 -1.30 1.12 30.88
N SER A 112 -1.09 2.38 30.52
CA SER A 112 0.21 3.01 30.76
C SER A 112 0.24 3.31 32.25
N PRO A 113 1.20 2.73 33.02
CA PRO A 113 1.51 3.31 34.30
C PRO A 113 2.30 4.58 33.99
N LYS A 114 1.56 5.68 33.84
CA LYS A 114 2.03 7.05 33.60
C LYS A 114 2.70 7.27 32.22
N PRO A 115 2.22 8.20 31.39
CA PRO A 115 2.80 8.44 30.08
C PRO A 115 4.24 8.95 30.21
N PRO A 116 5.22 8.36 29.48
CA PRO A 116 6.51 8.98 29.30
C PRO A 116 6.34 10.28 28.50
N GLN A 117 7.12 11.29 28.87
CA GLN A 117 7.02 12.64 28.32
C GLN A 117 7.13 12.62 26.79
N LYS A 118 6.06 13.10 26.13
CA LYS A 118 5.86 13.29 24.68
C LYS A 118 5.71 11.98 23.88
N PRO A 119 4.46 11.52 23.61
CA PRO A 119 4.23 10.38 22.74
C PRO A 119 4.79 10.63 21.33
N LEU A 120 5.19 9.56 20.63
CA LEU A 120 5.68 9.61 19.24
C LEU A 120 4.76 10.42 18.33
N ILE A 121 3.45 10.33 18.55
CA ILE A 121 2.42 11.12 17.84
C ILE A 121 2.62 12.63 18.05
N ALA A 122 2.94 13.08 19.27
CA ALA A 122 3.23 14.49 19.52
C ALA A 122 4.49 14.95 18.77
N ARG A 123 5.52 14.10 18.69
CA ARG A 123 6.73 14.40 17.89
C ARG A 123 6.46 14.41 16.38
N LEU A 124 5.60 13.53 15.90
CA LEU A 124 5.18 13.50 14.48
C LEU A 124 4.29 14.70 14.11
N LEU A 125 3.47 15.17 15.04
CA LEU A 125 2.65 16.38 14.85
C LEU A 125 3.51 17.65 14.90
N ASP A 126 4.51 17.73 15.80
CA ASP A 126 5.48 18.83 15.84
C ASP A 126 6.33 18.91 14.56
N LEU A 127 6.55 17.80 13.86
CA LEU A 127 7.25 17.74 12.57
C LEU A 127 6.38 18.16 11.38
N ALA A 128 5.07 18.27 11.58
CA ALA A 128 4.09 18.58 10.52
C ALA A 128 3.50 20.00 10.62
N ALA A 129 3.84 20.74 11.67
CA ALA A 129 3.55 22.16 11.84
C ALA A 129 4.68 23.02 11.25
#